data_AF-A0A3B0W9H1-F1
#
_entry.id   AF-A0A3B0W9H1-F1
#
_cell.length_a   1.000
_cell.length_b   1.000
_cell.length_c   1.000
_cell.angle_alpha   90.00
_cell.angle_beta   90.00
_cell.angle_gamma   90.00
#
_symmetry.space_group_name_H-M   'P 1'
#
loop_
_entity.id
_entity.type
_entity.pdbx_description
1 polymer ?
#
loop_
_entity_poly.entity_id
_entity_poly.type
_entity_poly.pdbx_seq_one_letter_code
_entity_poly.pdbx_strand_id
1 'polypeptide(L)'
;MNKIRQQILKWQEHGHIDDKDIQQALAITAANNTPAKWYEFIHKSILWLSILSIAFGVIFFFAYNWGSISTFYKFALIQGLILISIFIYTQTQAKSHANIAILFFLALL
;
A
#
# COMPACT_ATOMS: atom_id res chain seq x y z
N MET A 1 14.79 -5.35 -2.17
CA MET A 1 15.48 -6.24 -3.13
C MET A 1 16.82 -6.66 -2.52
N ASN A 2 17.13 -7.96 -2.46
CA ASN A 2 18.34 -8.43 -1.76
C ASN A 2 19.59 -8.17 -2.63
N LYS A 3 20.39 -7.16 -2.26
CA LYS A 3 21.59 -6.74 -3.02
C LYS A 3 22.61 -7.89 -3.18
N ILE A 4 22.76 -8.72 -2.14
CA ILE A 4 23.68 -9.88 -2.13
C ILE A 4 23.24 -10.92 -3.16
N ARG A 5 21.92 -11.21 -3.23
CA ARG A 5 21.38 -12.13 -4.24
C ARG A 5 21.69 -11.63 -5.66
N GLN A 6 21.48 -10.35 -5.92
CA GLN A 6 21.75 -9.79 -7.26
C GLN A 6 23.23 -9.85 -7.62
N GLN A 7 24.11 -9.65 -6.65
CA GLN A 7 25.55 -9.77 -6.86
C GLN A 7 25.97 -11.21 -7.19
N ILE A 8 25.42 -12.21 -6.49
CA ILE A 8 25.69 -13.63 -6.76
C ILE A 8 25.19 -14.04 -8.15
N LEU A 9 23.99 -13.58 -8.53
CA LEU A 9 23.45 -13.84 -9.86
C LEU A 9 24.31 -13.19 -10.96
N LYS A 10 24.77 -11.95 -10.74
CA LYS A 10 25.72 -11.31 -11.67
C LYS A 10 27.03 -12.08 -11.78
N TRP A 11 27.55 -12.62 -10.68
CA TRP A 11 28.76 -13.44 -10.71
C TRP A 11 28.57 -14.73 -11.50
N GLN A 12 27.39 -15.36 -11.44
CA GLN A 12 27.06 -16.49 -12.29
C GLN A 12 26.90 -16.08 -13.77
N GLU A 13 26.22 -14.97 -14.06
CA GLU A 13 26.09 -14.44 -15.44
C GLU A 13 27.46 -14.16 -16.10
N HIS A 14 28.48 -13.79 -15.30
CA HIS A 14 29.84 -13.53 -15.77
C HIS A 14 30.75 -14.77 -15.68
N GLY A 15 30.21 -15.95 -15.33
CA GLY A 15 30.95 -17.21 -15.26
C GLY A 15 31.91 -17.34 -14.07
N HIS A 16 31.82 -16.46 -13.07
CA HIS A 16 32.61 -16.56 -11.84
C HIS A 16 32.08 -17.64 -10.89
N ILE A 17 30.83 -18.07 -11.06
CA ILE A 17 30.19 -19.16 -10.32
C ILE A 17 29.56 -20.09 -11.36
N ASP A 18 29.86 -21.38 -11.27
CA ASP A 18 29.25 -22.42 -12.11
C ASP A 18 27.76 -22.56 -11.77
N ASP A 19 26.92 -22.84 -12.77
CA ASP A 19 25.47 -23.00 -12.62
C ASP A 19 25.10 -24.07 -11.59
N LYS A 20 25.95 -25.09 -11.42
CA LYS A 20 25.76 -26.13 -10.40
C LYS A 20 25.96 -25.63 -8.96
N ASP A 21 26.76 -24.57 -8.79
CA ASP A 21 27.18 -24.04 -7.48
C ASP A 21 26.33 -22.84 -7.04
N ILE A 22 25.47 -22.30 -7.92
CA ILE A 22 24.62 -21.13 -7.62
C ILE A 22 23.74 -21.37 -6.38
N GLN A 23 23.14 -22.56 -6.24
CA GLN A 23 22.23 -22.85 -5.13
C GLN A 23 23.00 -22.88 -3.80
N GLN A 24 24.22 -23.40 -3.81
CA GLN A 24 25.09 -23.43 -2.65
C GLN A 24 25.56 -22.02 -2.28
N ALA A 25 25.96 -21.22 -3.25
CA ALA A 25 26.36 -19.82 -3.02
C ALA A 25 25.21 -18.98 -2.42
N LEU A 26 23.98 -19.18 -2.92
CA LEU A 26 22.78 -18.51 -2.39
C LEU A 26 22.39 -19.01 -0.99
N ALA A 27 22.64 -20.29 -0.68
CA ALA A 27 22.38 -20.87 0.64
C ALA A 27 23.37 -20.34 1.69
N ILE A 28 24.67 -20.33 1.39
CA ILE A 28 25.73 -19.88 2.32
C ILE A 28 25.55 -18.40 2.69
N THR A 29 25.07 -17.58 1.75
CA THR A 29 24.88 -16.14 1.96
C THR A 29 23.50 -15.78 2.50
N ALA A 30 22.65 -16.78 2.82
CA ALA A 30 21.24 -16.61 3.16
C ALA A 30 20.48 -15.72 2.14
N ALA A 31 20.96 -15.68 0.89
CA ALA A 31 20.42 -14.86 -0.18
C ALA A 31 19.25 -15.53 -0.91
N ASN A 32 18.86 -16.72 -0.47
CA ASN A 32 17.67 -17.41 -0.96
C ASN A 32 16.38 -16.63 -0.64
N ASN A 33 15.39 -16.82 -1.50
CA ASN A 33 14.04 -16.39 -1.20
C ASN A 33 13.49 -17.32 -0.14
N THR A 34 13.54 -16.88 1.11
CA THR A 34 12.98 -17.63 2.23
C THR A 34 11.46 -17.69 2.11
N PRO A 35 10.80 -18.71 2.67
CA PRO A 35 9.34 -18.76 2.78
C PRO A 35 8.74 -17.45 3.35
N ALA A 36 9.46 -16.78 4.26
CA ALA A 36 9.07 -15.49 4.81
C ALA A 36 8.93 -14.38 3.73
N LYS A 37 9.84 -14.32 2.73
CA LYS A 37 9.74 -13.34 1.64
C LYS A 37 8.57 -13.61 0.71
N TRP A 38 8.26 -14.88 0.46
CA TRP A 38 7.06 -15.27 -0.29
C TRP A 38 5.80 -14.90 0.47
N TYR A 39 5.76 -15.15 1.78
CA TYR A 39 4.66 -14.75 2.63
C TYR A 39 4.45 -13.23 2.61
N GLU A 40 5.52 -12.43 2.74
CA GLU A 40 5.42 -10.96 2.64
C GLU A 40 4.85 -10.50 1.28
N PHE A 41 5.27 -11.13 0.18
CA PHE A 41 4.77 -10.79 -1.15
C PHE A 41 3.28 -11.11 -1.28
N ILE A 42 2.86 -12.30 -0.85
CA ILE A 42 1.46 -12.74 -0.88
C ILE A 42 0.63 -11.83 0.02
N HIS A 43 1.10 -11.53 1.23
CA HIS A 43 0.43 -10.65 2.18
C HIS A 43 0.19 -9.26 1.58
N LYS A 44 1.21 -8.64 0.97
CA LYS A 44 1.07 -7.35 0.29
C LYS A 44 0.13 -7.42 -0.91
N SER A 45 0.20 -8.51 -1.69
CA SER A 45 -0.66 -8.70 -2.86
C SER A 45 -2.14 -8.82 -2.46
N ILE A 46 -2.43 -9.58 -1.40
CA ILE A 46 -3.77 -9.72 -0.84
C ILE A 46 -4.25 -8.38 -0.29
N LEU A 47 -3.42 -7.63 0.45
CA LEU A 47 -3.78 -6.29 0.93
C LEU A 47 -4.21 -5.37 -0.21
N TRP A 48 -3.42 -5.31 -1.28
CA TRP A 48 -3.77 -4.50 -2.46
C TRP A 48 -5.06 -4.98 -3.13
N LEU A 49 -5.23 -6.29 -3.30
CA LEU A 49 -6.44 -6.86 -3.90
C LEU A 49 -7.68 -6.56 -3.04
N SER A 50 -7.59 -6.63 -1.72
CA SER A 50 -8.67 -6.27 -0.80
C SER A 50 -9.02 -4.79 -0.89
N ILE A 51 -8.03 -3.90 -0.91
CA ILE A 51 -8.25 -2.45 -1.07
C ILE A 51 -8.96 -2.17 -2.41
N LEU A 52 -8.46 -2.75 -3.50
CA LEU A 52 -9.06 -2.60 -4.83
C LEU A 52 -10.48 -3.15 -4.89
N SER A 53 -10.72 -4.32 -4.31
CA SER A 53 -12.05 -4.95 -4.25
C SER A 53 -13.06 -4.07 -3.52
N ILE A 54 -12.67 -3.50 -2.38
CA ILE A 54 -13.52 -2.54 -1.64
C ILE A 54 -13.77 -1.29 -2.48
N ALA A 55 -12.72 -0.72 -3.09
CA ALA A 55 -12.86 0.47 -3.93
C ALA A 55 -13.83 0.23 -5.10
N PHE A 56 -13.71 -0.90 -5.80
CA PHE A 56 -14.65 -1.28 -6.85
C PHE A 56 -16.05 -1.54 -6.33
N GLY A 57 -16.20 -2.21 -5.18
CA GLY A 57 -17.49 -2.41 -4.54
C GLY A 57 -18.21 -1.09 -4.26
N VAL A 58 -17.48 -0.10 -3.73
CA VAL A 58 -17.99 1.26 -3.48
C VAL A 58 -18.41 1.94 -4.79
N ILE A 59 -17.55 1.90 -5.81
CA ILE A 59 -17.85 2.51 -7.13
C ILE A 59 -19.10 1.88 -7.75
N PHE A 60 -19.19 0.55 -7.80
CA PHE A 60 -20.33 -0.15 -8.40
C PHE A 60 -21.61 0.05 -7.60
N PHE A 61 -21.53 0.05 -6.27
CA PHE A 61 -22.67 0.35 -5.41
C PHE A 61 -23.25 1.72 -5.76
N PHE A 62 -22.40 2.75 -5.88
CA PHE A 62 -22.86 4.08 -6.24
C PHE A 62 -23.32 4.17 -7.69
N ALA A 63 -22.61 3.57 -8.64
CA ALA A 63 -23.00 3.58 -10.05
C ALA A 63 -24.40 2.97 -10.25
N TYR A 64 -24.66 1.83 -9.62
CA TYR A 64 -25.96 1.15 -9.69
C TYR A 64 -27.08 1.95 -8.99
N ASN A 65 -26.81 2.47 -7.79
CA ASN A 65 -27.81 3.19 -6.99
C ASN A 65 -27.91 4.70 -7.33
N TRP A 66 -27.09 5.23 -8.25
CA TRP A 66 -26.98 6.68 -8.47
C TRP A 66 -28.30 7.36 -8.81
N GLY A 67 -29.14 6.69 -9.60
CA GLY A 67 -30.45 7.20 -10.01
C GLY A 67 -31.48 7.19 -8.87
N SER A 68 -31.38 6.26 -7.92
CA SER A 68 -32.33 6.10 -6.81
C SER A 68 -31.93 6.88 -5.55
N ILE A 69 -30.66 7.28 -5.42
CA ILE A 69 -30.18 8.07 -4.29
C ILE A 69 -30.68 9.51 -4.40
N SER A 70 -31.40 9.97 -3.37
CA SER A 70 -31.87 11.36 -3.27
C SER A 70 -30.70 12.36 -3.18
N THR A 71 -30.92 13.60 -3.62
CA THR A 71 -29.89 14.65 -3.60
C THR A 71 -29.30 14.88 -2.20
N PHE A 72 -30.10 14.71 -1.14
CA PHE A 72 -29.64 14.82 0.24
C PHE A 72 -28.59 13.75 0.60
N TYR A 73 -28.82 12.49 0.21
CA TYR A 73 -27.85 11.41 0.45
C TYR A 73 -26.56 11.62 -0.35
N LYS A 74 -26.64 12.13 -1.59
CA LYS A 74 -25.45 12.51 -2.37
C LYS A 74 -24.64 13.58 -1.65
N PHE A 75 -25.31 14.59 -1.09
CA PHE A 75 -24.68 15.64 -0.31
C PHE A 75 -24.02 15.09 0.97
N ALA A 76 -24.75 14.31 1.77
CA ALA A 76 -24.23 13.72 3.00
C ALA A 76 -23.00 12.82 2.76
N LEU A 77 -23.00 12.07 1.65
CA LEU A 77 -21.89 11.23 1.23
C LEU A 77 -20.65 12.06 0.91
N ILE A 78 -20.78 13.13 0.13
CA ILE A 78 -19.67 14.03 -0.20
C ILE A 78 -19.12 14.68 1.08
N GLN A 79 -20.00 15.17 1.96
CA GLN A 79 -19.60 15.72 3.27
C GLN A 79 -18.86 14.70 4.12
N GLY A 80 -19.35 13.46 4.17
CA GLY A 80 -18.70 12.35 4.87
C GLY A 80 -17.29 12.06 4.32
N LEU A 81 -17.13 12.01 3.00
CA LEU A 81 -15.83 11.83 2.34
C LEU A 81 -14.84 12.94 2.70
N ILE A 82 -15.31 14.19 2.74
CA ILE A 82 -14.49 15.35 3.14
C ILE A 82 -14.06 15.21 4.60
N LEU A 83 -14.99 14.91 5.52
CA LEU A 83 -14.70 14.73 6.94
C LEU A 83 -13.73 13.56 7.19
N ILE A 84 -13.91 12.44 6.51
CA ILE A 84 -13.00 11.29 6.58
C ILE A 84 -11.62 11.67 6.05
N SER A 85 -11.56 12.40 4.94
CA SER A 85 -10.28 12.85 4.35
C SER A 85 -9.53 13.79 5.29
N ILE A 86 -10.24 14.74 5.92
CA ILE A 86 -9.69 15.62 6.96
C ILE A 86 -9.24 14.79 8.17
N PHE A 87 -10.05 13.85 8.64
CA PHE A 87 -9.72 12.99 9.77
C PHE A 87 -8.45 12.18 9.52
N ILE A 88 -8.34 11.50 8.37
CA ILE A 88 -7.15 10.77 7.97
C ILE A 88 -5.94 11.72 7.89
N TYR A 89 -6.09 12.88 7.25
CA TYR A 89 -5.02 13.87 7.16
C TYR A 89 -4.53 14.31 8.55
N THR A 90 -5.45 14.65 9.46
CA THR A 90 -5.11 15.06 10.83
C THR A 90 -4.49 13.92 11.64
N GLN A 91 -4.93 12.67 11.49
CA GLN A 91 -4.33 11.51 12.17
C GLN A 91 -2.92 11.19 11.65
N THR A 92 -2.68 11.44 10.36
CA THR A 92 -1.37 11.22 9.73
C THR A 92 -0.38 12.31 10.15
N GLN A 93 -0.87 13.55 10.28
CA GLN A 93 -0.10 14.72 10.74
C GLN A 93 0.04 14.78 12.28
N ALA A 94 -0.83 14.16 13.07
CA ALA A 94 -0.73 14.10 14.53
C ALA A 94 0.55 13.37 15.02
N LYS A 95 1.22 12.61 14.14
CA LYS A 95 2.55 12.03 14.39
C LYS A 95 3.72 12.97 14.07
N SER A 96 3.46 14.13 13.46
CA SER A 96 4.46 15.14 13.06
C SER A 96 4.01 16.51 13.58
N HIS A 97 4.46 16.84 14.80
CA HIS A 97 3.90 17.86 15.70
C HIS A 97 3.52 19.24 15.10
N ALA A 98 2.42 19.77 15.65
CA ALA A 98 2.21 21.16 16.12
C ALA A 98 1.43 22.23 15.31
N ASN A 99 0.86 21.97 14.13
CA ASN A 99 0.13 23.05 13.39
C ASN A 99 -1.37 22.80 13.14
N ILE A 100 -2.05 21.99 13.95
CA ILE A 100 -3.50 21.71 13.77
C ILE A 100 -4.38 22.79 14.43
N ALA A 101 -3.94 23.40 15.53
CA ALA A 101 -4.71 24.43 16.22
C ALA A 101 -4.91 25.71 15.39
N ILE A 102 -3.93 26.07 14.54
CA ILE A 102 -3.96 27.29 13.73
C ILE A 102 -4.94 27.18 12.56
N LEU A 103 -5.09 25.98 11.97
CA LEU A 103 -6.00 25.76 10.84
C LEU A 103 -7.47 25.73 11.26
N PHE A 104 -7.78 25.24 12.47
CA PHE A 104 -9.14 25.30 13.01
C PHE A 104 -9.60 26.74 13.30
N PHE A 105 -8.69 27.61 13.75
CA PHE A 105 -9.02 29.00 14.09
C PHE A 105 -9.26 29.87 12.84
N LEU A 106 -8.58 29.58 11.73
CA LEU A 106 -8.75 30.26 10.44
C LEU A 106 -10.01 29.81 9.67
N ALA A 107 -10.51 28.60 9.91
CA ALA A 107 -11.73 28.11 9.27
C ALA A 107 -13.02 28.64 9.93
N LEU A 108 -12.91 29.35 11.06
CA LEU A 108 -14.01 29.86 11.86
C LEU A 108 -14.12 31.41 11.82
N LEU A 109 -13.30 32.06 10.99
CA LEU A 109 -13.28 33.51 10.75
C LEU A 109 -13.68 33.79 9.30
#